data_AF-D5WP13-F1
#
_entry.id   AF-D5WP13-F1
#
_cell.length_a   1.000
_cell.length_b   1.000
_cell.length_c   1.000
_cell.angle_alpha   90.00
_cell.angle_beta   90.00
_cell.angle_gamma   90.00
#
_symmetry.space_group_name_H-M   'P 1'
#
loop_
_entity.id
_entity.type
_entity.pdbx_description
1 polymer ?
#
loop_
_entity_poly.entity_id
_entity_poly.type
_entity_poly.pdbx_seq_one_letter_code
_entity_poly.pdbx_strand_id
1 'polypeptide(L)'
;MGRPRIEWSDAQVRAISSAVAVLDRHFPRDNTGFLDGLVAAVRATTGRVYGATTYGRLLRDVAPQVGVRRRPSTPTIQSAVLRAQALERGAVQAAAEASALLPADSRVATAAAVKQLSAVAQRRKREDARHPVTVDADALRASLTPLLRELLRESVAPLHARAVQRVSSNAGDESARELQVTTAALKDARARIRQLEFEIGELRRELGAAQAARDLAGVHVSAMLEDLREAIAASRRGRRAARR
;
A
#
# COMPACT_ATOMS: atom_id res chain seq x y z
N MET A 1 -22.23 22.58 13.85
CA MET A 1 -22.55 21.79 12.63
C MET A 1 -21.89 20.42 12.73
N GLY A 2 -22.64 19.38 13.13
CA GLY A 2 -22.11 18.03 13.32
C GLY A 2 -21.72 17.41 11.98
N ARG A 3 -20.46 16.97 11.84
CA ARG A 3 -19.99 16.28 10.63
C ARG A 3 -20.86 15.03 10.42
N PRO A 4 -21.44 14.81 9.21
CA PRO A 4 -22.30 13.66 8.97
C PRO A 4 -21.59 12.37 9.32
N ARG A 5 -22.30 11.47 10.01
CA ARG A 5 -21.80 10.17 10.43
C ARG A 5 -21.50 9.37 9.15
N ILE A 6 -20.31 8.79 9.07
CA ILE A 6 -19.97 7.94 7.93
C ILE A 6 -20.81 6.68 8.08
N GLU A 7 -21.80 6.53 7.20
CA GLU A 7 -22.63 5.33 7.09
C GLU A 7 -22.05 4.46 5.97
N TRP A 8 -21.74 3.20 6.29
CA TRP A 8 -21.25 2.22 5.32
C TRP A 8 -22.44 1.43 4.79
N SER A 9 -22.44 1.13 3.49
CA SER A 9 -23.46 0.23 2.96
C SER A 9 -23.23 -1.20 3.46
N ASP A 10 -24.29 -2.00 3.54
CA ASP A 10 -24.19 -3.40 3.97
C ASP A 10 -23.19 -4.21 3.13
N ALA A 11 -23.07 -3.88 1.84
CA ALA A 11 -22.08 -4.48 0.95
C ALA A 11 -20.64 -4.12 1.37
N GLN A 12 -20.39 -2.88 1.78
CA GLN A 12 -19.09 -2.43 2.28
C GLN A 12 -18.77 -3.08 3.62
N VAL A 13 -19.74 -3.16 4.54
CA VAL A 13 -19.56 -3.81 5.85
C VAL A 13 -19.23 -5.30 5.68
N ARG A 14 -19.92 -6.02 4.78
CA ARG A 14 -19.61 -7.42 4.47
C ARG A 14 -18.21 -7.60 3.88
N ALA A 15 -17.83 -6.77 2.91
CA ALA A 15 -16.50 -6.83 2.29
C ALA A 15 -15.37 -6.53 3.29
N ILE A 16 -15.57 -5.57 4.19
CA ILE A 16 -14.60 -5.25 5.25
C ILE A 16 -14.54 -6.38 6.27
N SER A 17 -15.67 -6.98 6.65
CA SER A 17 -15.71 -8.11 7.60
C SER A 17 -14.94 -9.32 7.07
N SER A 18 -15.13 -9.68 5.80
CA SER A 18 -14.38 -10.78 5.18
C SER A 18 -12.88 -10.48 5.12
N ALA A 19 -12.51 -9.23 4.79
CA ALA A 19 -11.11 -8.81 4.78
C ALA A 19 -10.48 -8.89 6.17
N VAL A 20 -11.18 -8.47 7.22
CA VAL A 20 -10.70 -8.56 8.61
C VAL A 20 -10.43 -10.01 9.02
N ALA A 21 -11.31 -10.96 8.68
CA ALA A 21 -11.12 -12.37 8.98
C ALA A 21 -9.91 -12.98 8.24
N VAL A 22 -9.69 -12.58 6.98
CA VAL A 22 -8.51 -13.00 6.21
C VAL A 22 -7.24 -12.41 6.82
N LEU A 23 -7.22 -11.12 7.14
CA LEU A 23 -6.06 -10.43 7.70
C LEU A 23 -5.68 -10.94 9.09
N ASP A 24 -6.65 -11.28 9.93
CA ASP A 24 -6.38 -11.84 11.25
C ASP A 24 -5.66 -13.20 11.16
N ARG A 25 -6.03 -14.04 10.18
CA ARG A 25 -5.33 -15.31 9.88
C ARG A 25 -3.92 -15.12 9.33
N HIS A 26 -3.71 -14.12 8.48
CA HIS A 26 -2.39 -13.84 7.88
C HIS A 26 -1.43 -13.18 8.86
N PHE A 27 -1.94 -12.38 9.80
CA PHE A 27 -1.13 -11.58 10.72
C PHE A 27 -1.48 -11.84 12.20
N PRO A 28 -1.50 -13.09 12.70
CA PRO A 28 -2.11 -13.45 13.98
C PRO A 28 -1.51 -12.74 15.20
N ARG A 29 -0.24 -12.29 15.13
CA ARG A 29 0.44 -11.54 16.19
C ARG A 29 0.98 -10.19 15.74
N ASP A 30 0.94 -9.91 14.44
CA ASP A 30 1.46 -8.66 13.89
C ASP A 30 0.32 -7.63 13.76
N ASN A 31 0.34 -6.65 14.67
CA ASN A 31 -0.62 -5.56 14.64
C ASN A 31 -0.31 -4.52 13.55
N THR A 32 0.95 -4.41 13.12
CA THR A 32 1.37 -3.46 12.10
C THR A 32 0.89 -3.91 10.74
N GLY A 33 1.21 -5.14 10.34
CA GLY A 33 0.74 -5.75 9.09
C GLY A 33 -0.78 -5.86 9.02
N PHE A 34 -1.44 -6.22 10.12
CA PHE A 34 -2.90 -6.25 10.21
C PHE A 34 -3.53 -4.87 9.93
N LEU A 35 -3.02 -3.81 10.55
CA LEU A 35 -3.58 -2.47 10.40
C LEU A 35 -3.29 -1.87 9.01
N ASP A 36 -2.10 -2.10 8.47
CA ASP A 36 -1.76 -1.65 7.12
C ASP A 36 -2.62 -2.36 6.07
N GLY A 37 -2.84 -3.67 6.22
CA GLY A 37 -3.77 -4.43 5.40
C GLY A 37 -5.23 -3.98 5.54
N LEU A 38 -5.67 -3.65 6.75
CA LEU A 38 -7.03 -3.14 6.99
C LEU A 38 -7.25 -1.79 6.30
N VAL A 39 -6.31 -0.86 6.43
CA VAL A 39 -6.38 0.46 5.80
C VAL A 39 -6.40 0.31 4.27
N ALA A 40 -5.61 -0.62 3.71
CA ALA A 40 -5.63 -0.94 2.30
C ALA A 40 -6.99 -1.53 1.84
N ALA A 41 -7.56 -2.47 2.59
CA ALA A 41 -8.85 -3.10 2.26
C ALA A 41 -10.02 -2.11 2.33
N VAL A 42 -10.05 -1.24 3.34
CA VAL A 42 -11.05 -0.19 3.45
C VAL A 42 -10.92 0.79 2.30
N ARG A 43 -9.70 1.21 1.95
CA ARG A 43 -9.45 2.07 0.77
C ARG A 43 -9.92 1.40 -0.52
N ALA A 44 -9.66 0.11 -0.72
CA ALA A 44 -10.13 -0.61 -1.91
C ALA A 44 -11.67 -0.66 -2.00
N THR A 45 -12.35 -0.70 -0.85
CA THR A 45 -13.80 -0.82 -0.75
C THR A 45 -14.52 0.53 -0.86
N THR A 46 -13.94 1.61 -0.31
CA THR A 46 -14.58 2.93 -0.22
C THR A 46 -13.95 3.99 -1.12
N GLY A 47 -12.76 3.72 -1.66
CA GLY A 47 -11.96 4.67 -2.43
C GLY A 47 -11.31 5.77 -1.59
N ARG A 48 -11.38 5.72 -0.26
CA ARG A 48 -10.86 6.78 0.62
C ARG A 48 -10.12 6.22 1.83
N VAL A 49 -9.09 6.94 2.27
CA VAL A 49 -8.42 6.71 3.55
C VAL A 49 -9.07 7.60 4.62
N TYR A 50 -9.53 6.99 5.72
CA TYR A 50 -10.15 7.71 6.83
C TYR A 50 -9.16 8.04 7.96
N GLY A 51 -9.60 8.82 8.96
CA GLY A 51 -8.80 9.10 10.16
C GLY A 51 -8.82 7.96 11.17
N ALA A 52 -7.88 7.99 12.12
CA ALA A 52 -7.71 6.93 13.14
C ALA A 52 -8.99 6.65 13.95
N THR A 53 -9.79 7.68 14.25
CA THR A 53 -11.06 7.53 14.98
C THR A 53 -12.08 6.68 14.21
N THR A 54 -12.13 6.80 12.88
CA THR A 54 -13.04 6.02 12.04
C THR A 54 -12.64 4.55 12.02
N TYR A 55 -11.33 4.26 11.88
CA TYR A 55 -10.82 2.90 11.96
C TYR A 55 -10.96 2.28 13.36
N GLY A 56 -10.81 3.08 14.42
CA GLY A 56 -11.06 2.63 15.79
C GLY A 56 -12.52 2.24 16.05
N ARG A 57 -13.48 2.98 15.47
CA ARG A 57 -14.91 2.61 15.51
C ARG A 57 -15.19 1.38 14.66
N LEU A 58 -14.67 1.34 13.44
CA LEU A 58 -14.79 0.18 12.54
C LEU A 58 -14.33 -1.11 13.22
N LEU A 59 -13.14 -1.10 13.83
CA LEU A 59 -12.61 -2.27 14.52
C LEU A 59 -13.41 -2.65 15.76
N ARG A 60 -14.00 -1.67 16.45
CA ARG A 60 -14.86 -1.95 17.60
C ARG A 60 -16.18 -2.60 17.18
N ASP A 61 -16.75 -2.17 16.06
CA ASP A 61 -18.11 -2.53 15.67
C ASP A 61 -18.12 -3.76 14.73
N VAL A 62 -17.11 -3.91 13.87
CA VAL A 62 -17.05 -4.93 12.80
C VAL A 62 -16.16 -6.12 13.19
N ALA A 63 -15.01 -5.91 13.83
CA ALA A 63 -14.10 -7.02 14.15
C ALA A 63 -14.70 -8.08 15.08
N PRO A 64 -15.54 -7.75 16.08
CA PRO A 64 -16.19 -8.75 16.92
C PRO A 64 -17.18 -9.65 16.17
N GLN A 65 -17.77 -9.16 15.07
CA GLN A 65 -18.74 -9.92 14.27
C GLN A 65 -18.11 -11.12 13.57
N VAL A 66 -16.79 -11.07 13.35
CA VAL A 66 -15.99 -12.14 12.76
C VAL A 66 -15.06 -12.82 13.79
N GLY A 67 -15.32 -12.62 15.08
CA GLY A 67 -14.57 -13.26 16.17
C GLY A 67 -13.19 -12.65 16.48
N VAL A 68 -12.82 -11.55 15.81
CA VAL A 68 -11.51 -10.91 15.98
C VAL A 68 -11.54 -9.95 17.18
N ARG A 69 -10.79 -10.27 18.24
CA ARG A 69 -10.72 -9.51 19.50
C ARG A 69 -9.48 -8.63 19.61
N ARG A 70 -9.15 -7.87 18.57
CA ARG A 70 -8.01 -6.94 18.61
C ARG A 70 -8.41 -5.56 19.14
N ARG A 71 -7.53 -4.98 19.97
CA ARG A 71 -7.70 -3.63 20.54
C ARG A 71 -6.44 -2.78 20.34
N PRO A 72 -6.08 -2.44 19.09
CA PRO A 72 -4.96 -1.55 18.82
C PRO A 72 -5.23 -0.17 19.41
N SER A 73 -4.18 0.46 19.95
CA SER A 73 -4.28 1.80 20.52
C SER A 73 -4.48 2.85 19.42
N THR A 74 -5.11 3.98 19.76
CA THR A 74 -5.28 5.12 18.84
C THR A 74 -3.97 5.55 18.14
N PRO A 75 -2.82 5.71 18.83
CA PRO A 75 -1.57 6.06 18.16
C PRO A 75 -1.11 4.97 17.18
N THR A 76 -1.31 3.68 17.49
CA THR A 76 -0.98 2.59 16.56
C THR A 76 -1.80 2.66 15.27
N ILE A 77 -3.11 2.94 15.39
CA ILE A 77 -3.99 3.13 14.23
C ILE A 77 -3.56 4.37 13.45
N GLN A 78 -3.23 5.47 14.12
CA GLN A 78 -2.76 6.69 13.48
C GLN A 78 -1.46 6.47 12.70
N SER A 79 -0.50 5.71 13.25
CA SER A 79 0.72 5.36 12.52
C SER A 79 0.44 4.59 11.23
N ALA A 80 -0.51 3.64 11.25
CA ALA A 80 -0.92 2.92 10.04
C ALA A 80 -1.57 3.82 8.99
N VAL A 81 -2.41 4.76 9.43
CA VAL A 81 -3.00 5.77 8.53
C VAL A 81 -1.94 6.65 7.90
N LEU A 82 -0.95 7.13 8.68
CA LEU A 82 0.15 7.95 8.17
C LEU A 82 1.01 7.19 7.16
N ARG A 83 1.33 5.91 7.43
CA ARG A 83 2.04 5.05 6.47
C ARG A 83 1.26 4.87 5.18
N ALA A 84 -0.04 4.61 5.25
CA ALA A 84 -0.89 4.46 4.07
C ALA A 84 -0.97 5.75 3.23
N GLN A 85 -1.02 6.92 3.88
CA GLN A 85 -0.98 8.22 3.21
C GLN A 85 0.38 8.51 2.58
N ALA A 86 1.47 8.12 3.22
CA ALA A 86 2.82 8.25 2.66
C ALA A 86 2.98 7.38 1.41
N LEU A 87 2.47 6.14 1.43
CA LEU A 87 2.43 5.27 0.25
C LEU A 87 1.58 5.85 -0.89
N GLU A 88 0.46 6.49 -0.57
CA GLU A 88 -0.38 7.17 -1.57
C GLU A 88 0.37 8.34 -2.24
N ARG A 89 1.02 9.20 -1.44
CA ARG A 89 1.82 10.30 -1.97
C ARG A 89 2.99 9.80 -2.83
N GLY A 90 3.69 8.76 -2.36
CA GLY A 90 4.77 8.13 -3.12
C GLY A 90 4.28 7.48 -4.42
N ALA A 91 3.13 6.82 -4.41
CA ALA A 91 2.54 6.22 -5.61
C ALA A 91 2.04 7.26 -6.63
N VAL A 92 1.45 8.37 -6.14
CA VAL A 92 1.04 9.49 -7.00
C VAL A 92 2.25 10.18 -7.63
N GLN A 93 3.33 10.34 -6.85
CA GLN A 93 4.58 10.90 -7.35
C GLN A 93 5.26 9.98 -8.37
N ALA A 94 5.32 8.67 -8.10
CA ALA A 94 5.83 7.68 -9.06
C ALA A 94 4.97 7.62 -10.34
N ALA A 95 3.64 7.75 -10.24
CA ALA A 95 2.76 7.82 -11.39
C ALA A 95 2.92 9.13 -12.18
N ALA A 96 3.17 10.25 -11.51
CA ALA A 96 3.47 11.53 -12.16
C ALA A 96 4.82 11.48 -12.89
N GLU A 97 5.84 10.89 -12.28
CA GLU A 97 7.16 10.67 -12.89
C GLU A 97 7.07 9.70 -14.10
N ALA A 98 6.33 8.59 -13.96
CA ALA A 98 6.07 7.67 -15.06
C ALA A 98 5.27 8.30 -16.20
N SER A 99 4.29 9.16 -15.87
CA SER A 99 3.47 9.87 -16.85
C SER A 99 4.28 10.97 -17.56
N ALA A 100 5.21 11.63 -16.86
CA ALA A 100 6.14 12.59 -17.44
C ALA A 100 7.07 11.98 -18.50
N LEU A 101 7.36 10.68 -18.38
CA LEU A 101 8.20 9.91 -19.33
C LEU A 101 7.44 9.40 -20.57
N LEU A 102 6.11 9.57 -20.64
CA LEU A 102 5.31 9.18 -21.82
C LEU A 102 5.11 10.35 -22.81
N PRO A 103 5.23 10.14 -24.14
CA PRO A 103 4.98 11.16 -25.15
C PRO A 103 3.52 11.65 -25.10
N ALA A 104 3.29 12.95 -25.30
CA ALA A 104 2.02 13.64 -25.05
C ALA A 104 0.79 12.99 -25.73
N ASP A 105 0.95 12.40 -26.92
CA ASP A 105 -0.13 11.79 -27.69
C ASP A 105 -0.66 10.48 -27.05
N SER A 106 0.13 9.82 -26.22
CA SER A 106 -0.24 8.57 -25.54
C SER A 106 -1.03 8.77 -24.24
N ARG A 107 -1.06 10.01 -23.71
CA ARG A 107 -1.77 10.38 -22.47
C ARG A 107 -3.29 10.52 -22.67
N VAL A 108 -3.72 10.90 -23.88
CA VAL A 108 -5.16 11.05 -24.21
C VAL A 108 -5.82 9.70 -24.51
N ALA A 109 -5.10 8.80 -25.19
CA ALA A 109 -5.58 7.46 -25.53
C ALA A 109 -5.77 6.55 -24.29
N THR A 110 -4.85 6.65 -23.31
CA THR A 110 -4.94 5.91 -22.04
C THR A 110 -6.06 6.43 -21.15
N ALA A 111 -6.28 7.75 -21.08
CA ALA A 111 -7.41 8.34 -20.37
C ALA A 111 -8.77 7.94 -20.97
N ALA A 112 -8.87 7.85 -22.31
CA ALA A 112 -10.08 7.41 -23.00
C ALA A 112 -10.38 5.92 -22.77
N ALA A 113 -9.36 5.05 -22.84
CA ALA A 113 -9.51 3.62 -22.61
C ALA A 113 -9.95 3.28 -21.16
N VAL A 114 -9.39 3.98 -20.16
CA VAL A 114 -9.79 3.84 -18.74
C VAL A 114 -11.23 4.30 -18.52
N LYS A 115 -11.68 5.36 -19.22
CA LYS A 115 -13.08 5.84 -19.17
C LYS A 115 -14.06 4.86 -19.83
N GLN A 116 -13.65 4.14 -20.87
CA GLN A 116 -14.46 3.11 -21.50
C GLN A 116 -14.54 1.82 -20.66
N LEU A 117 -13.43 1.38 -20.06
CA LEU A 117 -13.40 0.21 -19.16
C LEU A 117 -14.26 0.42 -17.90
N SER A 118 -14.24 1.63 -17.33
CA SER A 118 -15.10 1.99 -16.19
C SER A 118 -16.58 2.05 -16.56
N ALA A 119 -16.94 2.46 -17.77
CA ALA A 119 -18.33 2.43 -18.26
C ALA A 119 -18.84 1.00 -18.49
N VAL A 120 -17.99 0.09 -19.00
CA VAL A 120 -18.33 -1.34 -19.18
C VAL A 120 -18.52 -2.03 -17.83
N ALA A 121 -17.66 -1.75 -16.84
CA ALA A 121 -17.79 -2.26 -15.48
C ALA A 121 -19.07 -1.74 -14.78
N GLN A 122 -19.46 -0.49 -15.03
CA GLN A 122 -20.70 0.10 -14.50
C GLN A 122 -21.97 -0.47 -15.15
N ARG A 123 -21.90 -0.90 -16.43
CA ARG A 123 -23.02 -1.60 -17.11
C ARG A 123 -23.28 -2.98 -16.51
N ARG A 124 -22.23 -3.76 -16.23
CA ARG A 124 -22.37 -5.09 -15.61
C ARG A 124 -22.87 -5.04 -14.16
N LYS A 125 -22.49 -3.99 -13.41
CA LYS A 125 -22.96 -3.78 -12.03
C LYS A 125 -24.48 -3.51 -11.92
N ARG A 126 -25.14 -3.09 -13.01
CA ARG A 126 -26.61 -2.92 -13.05
C ARG A 126 -27.37 -4.22 -13.33
N GLU A 127 -26.69 -5.24 -13.85
CA GLU A 127 -27.28 -6.51 -14.26
C GLU A 127 -27.20 -7.58 -13.14
N ASP A 128 -26.16 -7.52 -12.30
CA ASP A 128 -25.92 -8.46 -11.18
C ASP A 128 -26.76 -8.21 -9.91
N ALA A 129 -27.73 -7.29 -9.94
CA ALA A 129 -28.54 -6.94 -8.77
C ALA A 129 -29.58 -8.02 -8.37
N ARG A 130 -29.61 -9.19 -9.02
CA ARG A 130 -30.66 -10.21 -8.80
C ARG A 130 -30.22 -11.53 -8.18
N HIS A 131 -28.94 -11.90 -8.14
CA HIS A 131 -28.49 -13.14 -7.48
C HIS A 131 -27.08 -13.00 -6.92
N PRO A 132 -26.84 -13.26 -5.61
CA PRO A 132 -25.51 -13.10 -5.02
C PRO A 132 -24.67 -14.34 -5.35
N VAL A 133 -23.96 -14.32 -6.48
CA VAL A 133 -22.86 -15.25 -6.71
C VAL A 133 -21.68 -14.78 -5.86
N THR A 134 -21.19 -15.65 -4.97
CA THR A 134 -19.94 -15.42 -4.26
C THR A 134 -18.80 -15.41 -5.26
N VAL A 135 -18.39 -14.20 -5.69
CA VAL A 135 -17.27 -14.03 -6.59
C VAL A 135 -15.99 -14.22 -5.78
N ASP A 136 -15.41 -15.40 -5.88
CA ASP A 136 -14.02 -15.63 -5.48
C ASP A 136 -13.13 -14.74 -6.35
N ALA A 137 -12.46 -13.77 -5.72
CA ALA A 137 -11.65 -12.77 -6.39
C ALA A 137 -10.47 -13.42 -7.15
N ASP A 138 -9.96 -14.56 -6.69
CA ASP A 138 -8.90 -15.28 -7.35
C ASP A 138 -9.42 -16.08 -8.56
N ALA A 139 -10.63 -16.64 -8.46
CA ALA A 139 -11.31 -17.26 -9.60
C ALA A 139 -11.74 -16.23 -10.67
N LEU A 140 -12.18 -15.05 -10.25
CA LEU A 140 -12.51 -13.94 -11.15
C LEU A 140 -11.24 -13.39 -11.81
N ARG A 141 -10.13 -13.30 -11.07
CA ARG A 141 -8.84 -12.91 -11.62
C ARG A 141 -8.34 -13.95 -12.62
N ALA A 142 -8.46 -15.23 -12.31
CA ALA A 142 -8.11 -16.33 -13.21
C ALA A 142 -8.96 -16.32 -14.50
N SER A 143 -10.26 -16.03 -14.42
CA SER A 143 -11.16 -15.97 -15.58
C SER A 143 -11.02 -14.69 -16.41
N LEU A 144 -10.64 -13.56 -15.79
CA LEU A 144 -10.38 -12.30 -16.49
C LEU A 144 -8.99 -12.25 -17.14
N THR A 145 -8.02 -13.04 -16.67
CA THR A 145 -6.66 -13.10 -17.24
C THR A 145 -6.64 -13.47 -18.73
N PRO A 146 -7.35 -14.51 -19.22
CA PRO A 146 -7.37 -14.84 -20.64
C PRO A 146 -8.10 -13.76 -21.46
N LEU A 147 -9.18 -13.17 -20.95
CA LEU A 147 -9.91 -12.11 -21.64
C LEU A 147 -9.10 -10.81 -21.74
N LEU A 148 -8.35 -10.46 -20.70
CA LEU A 148 -7.41 -9.35 -20.74
C LEU A 148 -6.26 -9.61 -21.69
N ARG A 149 -5.75 -10.85 -21.76
CA ARG A 149 -4.74 -11.24 -22.76
C ARG A 149 -5.28 -11.14 -24.18
N GLU A 150 -6.52 -11.56 -24.42
CA GLU A 150 -7.12 -11.51 -25.76
C GLU A 150 -7.41 -10.07 -26.18
N LEU A 151 -7.94 -9.22 -25.29
CA LEU A 151 -8.13 -7.79 -25.55
C LEU A 151 -6.80 -7.05 -25.75
N LEU A 152 -5.76 -7.42 -24.99
CA LEU A 152 -4.40 -6.91 -25.22
C LEU A 152 -3.88 -7.39 -26.57
N ARG A 153 -4.11 -8.66 -26.95
CA ARG A 153 -3.69 -9.21 -28.25
C ARG A 153 -4.41 -8.52 -29.41
N GLU A 154 -5.72 -8.31 -29.32
CA GLU A 154 -6.53 -7.61 -30.32
C GLU A 154 -6.21 -6.11 -30.43
N SER A 155 -5.82 -5.46 -29.33
CA SER A 155 -5.42 -4.04 -29.38
C SER A 155 -3.97 -3.85 -29.83
N VAL A 156 -3.09 -4.82 -29.54
CA VAL A 156 -1.67 -4.79 -29.88
C VAL A 156 -1.40 -5.28 -31.31
N ALA A 157 -2.21 -6.22 -31.84
CA ALA A 157 -2.09 -6.71 -33.22
C ALA A 157 -2.21 -5.61 -34.31
N PRO A 158 -3.20 -4.70 -34.31
CA PRO A 158 -3.29 -3.63 -35.29
C PRO A 158 -2.24 -2.54 -35.09
N LEU A 159 -1.70 -2.38 -33.86
CA LEU A 159 -0.57 -1.48 -33.59
C LEU A 159 0.74 -2.07 -34.13
N HIS A 160 0.99 -3.37 -33.99
CA HIS A 160 2.11 -4.04 -34.64
C HIS A 160 1.96 -4.04 -36.16
N ALA A 161 0.76 -4.27 -36.71
CA ALA A 161 0.56 -4.22 -38.16
C ALA A 161 0.84 -2.83 -38.73
N ARG A 162 0.42 -1.76 -38.05
CA ARG A 162 0.72 -0.37 -38.44
C ARG A 162 2.17 0.02 -38.20
N ALA A 163 2.80 -0.49 -37.14
CA ALA A 163 4.23 -0.31 -36.89
C ALA A 163 5.06 -1.01 -37.97
N VAL A 164 4.72 -2.25 -38.34
CA VAL A 164 5.36 -3.01 -39.42
C VAL A 164 5.14 -2.33 -40.77
N GLN A 165 3.95 -1.80 -41.04
CA GLN A 165 3.64 -1.08 -42.28
C GLN A 165 4.35 0.28 -42.38
N ARG A 166 4.59 0.98 -41.26
CA ARG A 166 5.44 2.20 -41.19
C ARG A 166 6.93 1.89 -41.27
N VAL A 167 7.37 0.79 -40.64
CA VAL A 167 8.75 0.30 -40.73
C VAL A 167 9.07 -0.04 -42.18
N SER A 168 8.21 -0.74 -42.93
CA SER A 168 8.45 -1.03 -44.35
C SER A 168 8.67 0.19 -45.26
N SER A 169 8.25 1.40 -44.88
CA SER A 169 8.47 2.63 -45.65
C SER A 169 9.70 3.46 -45.26
N ASN A 170 10.30 3.24 -44.07
CA ASN A 170 11.44 4.02 -43.52
C ASN A 170 12.52 3.15 -42.81
N ALA A 171 12.48 1.82 -42.97
CA ALA A 171 13.04 0.79 -42.05
C ALA A 171 14.52 0.88 -41.65
N GLY A 172 15.40 1.37 -42.52
CA GLY A 172 16.84 1.17 -42.33
C GLY A 172 17.43 2.00 -41.20
N ASP A 173 17.16 3.31 -41.23
CA ASP A 173 17.87 4.27 -40.38
C ASP A 173 17.10 4.61 -39.09
N GLU A 174 15.76 4.58 -39.13
CA GLU A 174 14.92 4.96 -38.00
C GLU A 174 14.86 3.85 -36.94
N SER A 175 14.76 2.58 -37.34
CA SER A 175 14.85 1.43 -36.43
C SER A 175 16.25 1.29 -35.81
N ALA A 176 17.31 1.63 -36.54
CA ALA A 176 18.67 1.65 -35.98
C ALA A 176 18.82 2.74 -34.91
N ARG A 177 18.23 3.93 -35.12
CA ARG A 177 18.22 5.02 -34.13
C ARG A 177 17.35 4.68 -32.92
N GLU A 178 16.17 4.10 -33.13
CA GLU A 178 15.30 3.67 -32.03
C GLU A 178 15.97 2.62 -31.15
N LEU A 179 16.62 1.62 -31.74
CA LEU A 179 17.39 0.61 -31.01
C LEU A 179 18.56 1.22 -30.22
N GLN A 180 19.22 2.25 -30.75
CA GLN A 180 20.27 2.97 -30.01
C GLN A 180 19.69 3.75 -28.83
N VAL A 181 18.57 4.44 -28.99
CA VAL A 181 17.89 5.17 -27.92
C VAL A 181 17.40 4.23 -26.82
N THR A 182 16.77 3.10 -27.18
CA THR A 182 16.31 2.12 -26.18
C THR A 182 17.49 1.47 -25.45
N THR A 183 18.60 1.23 -26.14
CA THR A 183 19.81 0.68 -25.52
C THR A 183 20.46 1.68 -24.56
N ALA A 184 20.49 2.96 -24.91
CA ALA A 184 20.98 4.02 -24.04
C ALA A 184 20.08 4.18 -22.79
N ALA A 185 18.76 4.22 -22.98
CA ALA A 185 17.79 4.28 -21.88
C ALA A 185 17.90 3.06 -20.95
N LEU A 186 18.12 1.86 -21.50
CA LEU A 186 18.32 0.65 -20.70
C LEU A 186 19.65 0.69 -19.91
N LYS A 187 20.72 1.22 -20.50
CA LYS A 187 22.01 1.42 -19.80
C LYS A 187 21.86 2.42 -18.65
N ASP A 188 21.17 3.53 -18.89
CA ASP A 188 20.88 4.55 -17.88
C ASP A 188 20.02 3.99 -16.74
N ALA A 189 18.93 3.29 -17.06
CA ALA A 189 18.08 2.63 -16.07
C ALA A 189 18.87 1.64 -15.21
N ARG A 190 19.79 0.87 -15.82
CA ARG A 190 20.68 -0.05 -15.10
C ARG A 190 21.67 0.68 -14.19
N ALA A 191 22.21 1.82 -14.61
CA ALA A 191 23.08 2.63 -13.76
C ALA A 191 22.30 3.17 -12.55
N ARG A 192 21.07 3.66 -12.77
CA ARG A 192 20.19 4.15 -11.71
C ARG A 192 19.80 3.06 -10.71
N ILE A 193 19.53 1.84 -11.18
CA ILE A 193 19.27 0.70 -10.28
C ILE A 193 20.48 0.41 -9.38
N ARG A 194 21.70 0.37 -9.93
CA ARG A 194 22.92 0.14 -9.12
C ARG A 194 23.15 1.25 -8.09
N GLN A 195 22.86 2.49 -8.47
CA GLN A 195 22.96 3.63 -7.56
C GLN A 195 21.97 3.49 -6.39
N LEU A 196 20.71 3.13 -6.68
CA LEU A 196 19.72 2.89 -5.64
C LEU A 196 20.07 1.70 -4.74
N GLU A 197 20.63 0.63 -5.30
CA GLU A 197 21.11 -0.52 -4.51
C GLU A 197 22.23 -0.11 -3.55
N PHE A 198 23.14 0.75 -4.00
CA PHE A 198 24.19 1.32 -3.16
C PHE A 198 23.61 2.18 -2.02
N GLU A 199 22.69 3.09 -2.34
CA GLU A 199 22.03 3.94 -1.34
C GLU A 199 21.22 3.12 -0.31
N ILE A 200 20.52 2.07 -0.75
CA ILE A 200 19.83 1.14 0.16
C ILE A 200 20.83 0.43 1.08
N GLY A 201 22.01 0.08 0.56
CA GLY A 201 23.11 -0.50 1.35
C GLY A 201 23.60 0.45 2.44
N GLU A 202 23.84 1.71 2.10
CA GLU A 202 24.24 2.77 3.05
C GLU A 202 23.17 2.99 4.12
N LEU A 203 21.92 3.20 3.72
CA LEU A 203 20.81 3.43 4.65
C LEU A 203 20.62 2.27 5.63
N ARG A 204 20.83 1.02 5.19
CA ARG A 204 20.78 -0.15 6.08
C ARG A 204 21.91 -0.14 7.10
N ARG A 205 23.11 0.27 6.71
CA ARG A 205 24.25 0.43 7.63
C ARG A 205 23.99 1.51 8.66
N GLU A 206 23.50 2.68 8.23
CA GLU A 206 23.13 3.79 9.11
C GLU A 206 22.03 3.40 10.09
N LEU A 207 20.98 2.73 9.61
CA LEU A 207 19.90 2.24 10.47
C LEU A 207 20.42 1.26 11.53
N GLY A 208 21.31 0.33 11.14
CA GLY A 208 21.94 -0.60 12.07
C GLY A 208 22.76 0.12 13.15
N ALA A 209 23.54 1.13 12.77
CA ALA A 209 24.30 1.95 13.72
C ALA A 209 23.38 2.73 14.67
N ALA A 210 22.30 3.31 14.15
CA ALA A 210 21.32 4.04 14.96
C ALA A 210 20.57 3.11 15.93
N GLN A 211 20.24 1.88 15.52
CA GLN A 211 19.63 0.87 16.38
C GLN A 211 20.57 0.45 17.51
N ALA A 212 21.85 0.17 17.20
CA ALA A 212 22.84 -0.15 18.22
C ALA A 212 23.04 0.99 19.24
N ALA A 213 23.09 2.24 18.77
CA ALA A 213 23.17 3.42 19.65
C ALA A 213 21.93 3.54 20.55
N ARG A 214 20.74 3.29 20.01
CA ARG A 214 19.50 3.27 20.79
C ARG A 214 19.50 2.19 21.86
N ASP A 215 19.92 0.98 21.52
CA ASP A 215 19.95 -0.14 22.47
C ASP A 215 20.94 0.13 23.61
N LEU A 216 22.11 0.69 23.29
CA LEU A 216 23.08 1.14 24.29
C LEU A 216 22.50 2.22 25.21
N ALA A 217 21.79 3.21 24.66
CA ALA A 217 21.10 4.22 25.46
C ALA A 217 20.01 3.60 26.34
N GLY A 218 19.29 2.60 25.84
CA GLY A 218 18.30 1.83 26.61
C GLY A 218 18.90 1.10 27.81
N VAL A 219 20.06 0.47 27.63
CA VAL A 219 20.83 -0.15 28.72
C VAL A 219 21.25 0.90 29.75
N HIS A 220 21.80 2.05 29.30
CA HIS A 220 22.22 3.12 30.20
C HIS A 220 21.07 3.69 31.04
N VAL A 221 19.92 3.97 30.42
CA VAL A 221 18.72 4.44 31.13
C VAL A 221 18.23 3.40 32.14
N SER A 222 18.28 2.10 31.79
CA SER A 222 17.88 1.04 32.70
C SER A 222 18.76 0.98 33.95
N ALA A 223 20.08 1.12 33.78
CA ALA A 223 21.04 1.20 34.89
C ALA A 223 20.77 2.42 35.80
N MET A 224 20.55 3.61 35.21
CA MET A 224 20.20 4.81 35.99
C MET A 224 18.91 4.63 36.81
N LEU A 225 17.92 3.91 36.28
CA LEU A 225 16.67 3.64 36.99
C LEU A 225 16.87 2.64 38.13
N GLU A 226 17.78 1.67 38.00
CA GLU A 226 18.16 0.76 39.07
C GLU A 226 18.89 1.50 40.19
N ASP A 227 19.89 2.31 39.86
CA ASP A 227 20.61 3.16 40.83
C ASP A 227 19.66 4.08 41.60
N LEU A 228 18.70 4.71 40.90
CA LEU A 228 17.70 5.57 41.52
C LEU A 228 16.79 4.77 42.48
N ARG A 229 16.37 3.56 42.11
CA ARG A 229 15.56 2.70 42.98
C ARG A 229 16.34 2.30 44.23
N GLU A 230 17.62 2.00 44.10
CA GLU A 230 18.49 1.66 45.23
C GLU A 230 18.68 2.86 46.17
N ALA A 231 18.94 4.05 45.63
CA ALA A 231 19.05 5.29 46.40
C ALA A 231 17.76 5.62 47.18
N ILE A 232 16.59 5.45 46.54
CA ILE A 232 15.29 5.62 47.21
C ILE A 232 15.12 4.59 48.34
N ALA A 233 15.48 3.33 48.10
CA ALA A 233 15.39 2.28 49.11
C ALA A 233 16.30 2.56 50.31
N ALA A 234 17.55 3.01 50.08
CA ALA A 234 18.48 3.43 51.11
C ALA A 234 17.94 4.62 51.93
N SER A 235 17.42 5.65 51.26
CA SER A 235 16.78 6.81 51.92
C SER A 235 15.58 6.41 52.78
N ARG A 236 14.75 5.45 52.33
CA ARG A 236 13.62 4.93 53.11
C ARG A 236 14.09 4.16 54.35
N ARG A 237 15.17 3.37 54.25
CA ARG A 237 15.78 2.66 55.39
C ARG A 237 16.34 3.65 56.42
N GLY A 238 17.09 4.66 55.99
CA GLY A 238 17.64 5.70 56.87
C GLY A 238 16.56 6.47 57.65
N ARG A 239 15.48 6.89 56.98
CA ARG A 239 14.32 7.53 57.65
C ARG A 239 13.60 6.64 58.66
N ARG A 240 13.61 5.32 58.43
CA ARG A 240 12.97 4.36 59.35
C ARG A 240 13.83 4.09 60.59
N ALA A 241 15.16 4.13 60.44
CA ALA A 241 16.11 4.05 61.55
C ALA A 241 16.05 5.29 62.46
N ALA A 242 15.95 6.49 61.88
CA ALA A 242 15.86 7.74 62.63
C ALA A 242 14.52 7.96 63.39
N ARG A 243 13.54 7.08 63.21
CA ARG A 243 12.21 7.12 63.86
C ARG A 243 12.06 6.14 65.03
N ARG A 244 13.09 5.31 65.28
CA ARG A 244 13.16 4.39 66.41
C ARG A 244 14.10 4.97 67.46
#